data_AF-A0A9P6XH31-F1
#
_entry.id   AF-A0A9P6XH31-F1
#
_cell.length_a   1.000
_cell.length_b   1.000
_cell.length_c   1.000
_cell.angle_alpha   90.00
_cell.angle_beta   90.00
_cell.angle_gamma   90.00
#
_symmetry.space_group_name_H-M   'P 1'
#
loop_
_entity.id
_entity.type
_entity.pdbx_description
1 polymer ?
#
loop_
_entity_poly.entity_id
_entity_poly.type
_entity_poly.pdbx_seq_one_letter_code
_entity_poly.pdbx_strand_id
1 'polypeptide(L)'
;MYVNWDSQIEPISSLKWYKVDSFISYLHDVRQYLTQTIGKFSSSYLPRSIEQVLPATASQRFPATEGWLCEGLGEWSMKYDLLSLALNVALHPHRLERKYPEYDTAGEVEYYCLMVINDLLHLLASPEEAQVIQRSVFEQKYGLRWAEEPMAIGLPPTLSSDPDKVNTAVKRWKEDAENGDEYMNI
;
A
#
# COMPACT_ATOMS: atom_id res chain seq x y z
N MET A 1 -1.54 -14.63 9.49
CA MET A 1 -2.91 -14.12 9.21
C MET A 1 -3.27 -13.06 10.24
N TYR A 2 -4.18 -12.13 9.94
CA TYR A 2 -4.62 -11.16 10.95
C TYR A 2 -5.57 -11.82 11.96
N VAL A 3 -5.25 -11.72 13.26
CA VAL A 3 -6.01 -12.40 14.33
C VAL A 3 -7.35 -11.74 14.65
N ASN A 4 -7.52 -10.48 14.25
CA ASN A 4 -8.68 -9.66 14.56
C ASN A 4 -9.24 -8.94 13.33
N TRP A 5 -9.10 -9.57 12.16
CA TRP A 5 -9.56 -9.02 10.89
C TRP A 5 -11.06 -8.75 10.87
N ASP A 6 -11.87 -9.72 11.31
CA ASP A 6 -13.33 -9.67 11.21
C ASP A 6 -13.95 -8.49 11.98
N SER A 7 -13.30 -8.06 13.07
CA SER A 7 -13.76 -6.91 13.86
C SER A 7 -13.48 -5.55 13.20
N GLN A 8 -12.69 -5.51 12.12
CA GLN A 8 -12.19 -4.27 11.50
C GLN A 8 -12.45 -4.21 9.99
N ILE A 9 -13.02 -5.26 9.39
CA ILE A 9 -13.18 -5.36 7.95
C ILE A 9 -14.14 -4.31 7.38
N GLU A 10 -15.26 -4.02 8.05
CA GLU A 10 -16.28 -3.08 7.56
C GLU A 10 -15.68 -1.70 7.22
N PRO A 11 -15.04 -0.98 8.15
CA PRO A 11 -14.48 0.34 7.83
C PRO A 11 -13.40 0.26 6.76
N ILE A 12 -12.56 -0.78 6.75
CA ILE A 12 -11.48 -0.95 5.76
C ILE A 12 -12.07 -1.17 4.36
N SER A 13 -13.09 -2.02 4.24
CA SER A 13 -13.73 -2.37 2.95
C SER A 13 -14.65 -1.29 2.39
N SER A 14 -15.13 -0.38 3.25
CA SER A 14 -16.03 0.71 2.85
C SER A 14 -15.32 1.86 2.12
N LEU A 15 -13.99 1.95 2.28
CA LEU A 15 -13.16 3.00 1.70
C LEU A 15 -12.47 2.51 0.43
N LYS A 16 -12.24 3.41 -0.52
CA LYS A 16 -11.42 3.08 -1.69
C LYS A 16 -9.93 3.18 -1.34
N TRP A 17 -9.18 2.25 -1.91
CA TRP A 17 -7.76 2.11 -1.71
C TRP A 17 -7.03 2.04 -3.05
N TYR A 18 -5.92 2.75 -3.12
CA TYR A 18 -5.11 2.87 -4.33
C TYR A 18 -3.64 2.70 -4.02
N LYS A 19 -2.92 1.98 -4.86
CA LYS A 19 -1.45 1.98 -4.82
C LYS A 19 -0.94 3.33 -5.31
N VAL A 20 0.02 3.91 -4.59
CA VAL A 20 0.62 5.21 -4.95
C VAL A 20 1.22 5.15 -6.36
N ASP A 21 1.97 4.11 -6.70
CA ASP A 21 2.64 3.99 -8.01
C ASP A 21 1.65 3.92 -9.17
N SER A 22 0.53 3.20 -8.98
CA SER A 22 -0.55 3.14 -9.98
C SER A 22 -1.22 4.50 -10.14
N PHE A 23 -1.38 5.24 -9.05
CA PHE A 23 -1.94 6.59 -9.05
C PHE A 23 -1.03 7.57 -9.81
N ILE A 24 0.27 7.57 -9.52
CA ILE A 24 1.25 8.42 -10.20
C ILE A 24 1.30 8.11 -11.69
N SER A 25 1.33 6.82 -12.06
CA SER A 25 1.33 6.38 -13.45
C SER A 25 0.11 6.90 -14.21
N TYR A 26 -1.07 6.76 -13.60
CA TYR A 26 -2.31 7.29 -14.17
C TYR A 26 -2.25 8.81 -14.40
N LEU A 27 -1.74 9.59 -13.45
CA LEU A 27 -1.62 11.05 -13.60
C LEU A 27 -0.70 11.43 -14.77
N HIS A 28 0.40 10.71 -14.96
CA HIS A 28 1.27 10.91 -16.11
C HIS A 28 0.60 10.56 -17.43
N ASP A 29 -0.14 9.44 -17.49
CA ASP A 29 -0.89 9.03 -18.68
C ASP A 29 -1.96 10.08 -19.04
N VAL A 30 -2.68 10.61 -18.05
CA VAL A 30 -3.67 11.67 -18.26
C VAL A 30 -3.01 12.96 -18.74
N ARG A 31 -1.88 13.35 -18.15
CA ARG A 31 -1.11 14.52 -18.60
C ARG A 31 -0.67 14.37 -20.06
N GLN A 32 -0.19 13.19 -20.41
CA GLN A 32 0.22 12.88 -21.77
C GLN A 32 -0.96 12.96 -22.74
N TYR A 33 -2.09 12.36 -22.36
CA TYR A 33 -3.33 12.42 -23.12
C TYR A 33 -3.78 13.86 -23.40
N LEU A 34 -3.78 14.72 -22.37
CA LEU A 34 -4.17 16.13 -22.51
C LEU A 34 -3.22 16.91 -23.43
N THR A 35 -1.91 16.67 -23.33
CA THR A 35 -0.90 17.49 -24.03
C THR A 35 -0.57 17.02 -25.44
N GLN A 36 -0.78 15.74 -25.74
CA GLN A 36 -0.42 15.14 -27.04
C GLN A 36 -1.62 14.94 -27.97
N THR A 37 -2.84 15.16 -27.50
CA THR A 37 -4.04 15.08 -28.36
C THR A 37 -4.14 16.34 -29.21
N ILE A 38 -3.88 16.21 -30.51
CA ILE A 38 -3.90 17.32 -31.49
C ILE A 38 -5.35 17.71 -31.89
N GLY A 39 -6.33 16.85 -31.59
CA GLY A 39 -7.73 17.00 -31.99
C GLY A 39 -8.72 17.00 -30.83
N LYS A 40 -9.97 16.65 -31.11
CA LYS A 40 -10.99 16.51 -30.06
C LYS A 40 -10.66 15.34 -29.14
N PHE A 41 -10.83 15.55 -27.84
CA PHE A 41 -10.76 14.46 -26.87
C PHE A 41 -11.80 13.38 -27.19
N SER A 42 -11.35 12.14 -27.08
CA SER A 42 -12.17 10.95 -27.24
C SER A 42 -12.03 10.07 -26.02
N SER A 43 -13.17 9.59 -25.51
CA SER A 43 -13.23 8.66 -24.38
C SER A 43 -12.52 7.34 -24.66
N SER A 44 -12.37 6.95 -25.94
CA SER A 44 -11.68 5.72 -26.34
C SER A 44 -10.17 5.75 -26.05
N TYR A 45 -9.59 6.95 -25.97
CA TYR A 45 -8.16 7.15 -25.71
C TYR A 45 -7.89 7.72 -24.31
N LEU A 46 -8.96 7.96 -23.52
CA LEU A 46 -8.80 8.38 -22.14
C LEU A 46 -8.11 7.25 -21.35
N PRO A 47 -7.08 7.55 -20.55
CA PRO A 47 -6.47 6.57 -19.66
C PRO A 47 -7.50 5.90 -18.76
N ARG A 48 -7.35 4.60 -18.55
CA ARG A 48 -8.26 3.82 -17.70
C ARG A 48 -8.18 4.32 -16.26
N SER A 49 -9.32 4.32 -15.58
CA SER A 49 -9.37 4.64 -14.15
C SER A 49 -8.46 3.73 -13.34
N ILE A 50 -7.89 4.28 -12.28
CA ILE A 50 -7.03 3.55 -11.35
C ILE A 50 -7.83 2.41 -10.70
N GLU A 51 -7.24 1.23 -10.66
CA GLU A 51 -7.85 0.06 -10.03
C GLU A 51 -7.98 0.27 -8.52
N GLN A 52 -9.17 -0.02 -7.99
CA GLN A 52 -9.46 0.01 -6.56
C GLN A 52 -9.24 -1.38 -5.99
N VAL A 53 -8.25 -1.54 -5.12
CA VAL A 53 -7.88 -2.84 -4.57
C VAL A 53 -7.63 -2.70 -3.08
N LEU A 54 -8.10 -3.66 -2.29
CA LEU A 54 -7.77 -3.69 -0.87
C LEU A 54 -6.28 -3.99 -0.67
N PRO A 55 -5.58 -3.25 0.18
CA PRO A 55 -4.16 -3.44 0.40
C PRO A 55 -3.85 -4.70 1.21
N ALA A 56 -4.84 -5.28 1.87
CA ALA A 56 -4.69 -6.46 2.71
C ALA A 56 -6.01 -7.24 2.79
N THR A 57 -5.90 -8.51 3.17
CA THR A 57 -7.02 -9.40 3.50
C THR A 57 -6.73 -10.15 4.79
N ALA A 58 -7.67 -10.95 5.29
CA ALA A 58 -7.44 -11.81 6.46
C ALA A 58 -6.17 -12.69 6.32
N SER A 59 -5.95 -13.22 5.11
CA SER A 59 -4.86 -14.13 4.77
C SER A 59 -3.67 -13.45 4.08
N GLN A 60 -3.81 -12.21 3.63
CA GLN A 60 -2.74 -11.45 2.97
C GLN A 60 -2.40 -10.20 3.77
N ARG A 61 -1.18 -10.16 4.32
CA ARG A 61 -0.69 -9.00 5.08
C ARG A 61 -0.53 -7.79 4.16
N PHE A 62 -0.68 -6.60 4.74
CA PHE A 62 -0.40 -5.34 4.05
C PHE A 62 1.05 -5.35 3.52
N PRO A 63 1.35 -4.94 2.27
CA PRO A 63 2.69 -4.96 1.70
C PRO A 63 3.72 -4.15 2.51
N ALA A 64 4.97 -4.62 2.61
CA ALA A 64 5.99 -3.98 3.46
C ALA A 64 6.54 -2.69 2.84
N THR A 65 6.67 -2.67 1.52
CA THR A 65 7.44 -1.67 0.77
C THR A 65 6.56 -0.76 -0.08
N GLU A 66 5.27 -1.04 -0.17
CA GLU A 66 4.34 -0.26 -1.01
C GLU A 66 3.66 0.83 -0.18
N GLY A 67 3.50 2.01 -0.79
CA GLY A 67 2.67 3.09 -0.27
C GLY A 67 1.25 3.01 -0.81
N TRP A 68 0.27 3.27 0.05
CA TRP A 68 -1.14 3.23 -0.31
C TRP A 68 -1.86 4.51 0.08
N LEU A 69 -2.84 4.88 -0.74
CA LEU A 69 -3.75 5.98 -0.50
C LEU A 69 -5.10 5.41 -0.09
N CYS A 70 -5.72 6.05 0.91
CA CYS A 70 -7.06 5.72 1.38
C CYS A 70 -7.96 6.95 1.20
N GLU A 71 -9.10 6.80 0.51
CA GLU A 71 -9.97 7.92 0.12
C GLU A 71 -10.38 8.82 1.29
N GLY A 72 -10.53 8.23 2.48
CA GLY A 72 -10.89 8.94 3.70
C GLY A 72 -9.76 9.73 4.36
N LEU A 73 -8.59 9.87 3.73
CA LEU A 73 -7.41 10.53 4.31
C LEU A 73 -6.73 11.48 3.34
N GLY A 74 -6.25 12.60 3.89
CA GLY A 74 -5.63 13.67 3.12
C GLY A 74 -6.61 14.41 2.20
N GLU A 75 -6.08 15.35 1.42
CA GLU A 75 -6.88 16.17 0.49
C GLU A 75 -6.82 15.65 -0.95
N TRP A 76 -6.01 14.61 -1.21
CA TRP A 76 -5.79 14.09 -2.56
C TRP A 76 -7.07 13.56 -3.20
N SER A 77 -7.97 12.97 -2.42
CA SER A 77 -9.21 12.36 -2.94
C SER A 77 -10.14 13.42 -3.53
N MET A 78 -10.30 14.56 -2.85
CA MET A 78 -11.07 15.69 -3.38
C MET A 78 -10.43 16.26 -4.65
N LYS A 79 -9.10 16.44 -4.69
CA LYS A 79 -8.39 16.89 -5.90
C LYS A 79 -8.55 15.91 -7.06
N TYR A 80 -8.56 14.61 -6.77
CA TYR A 80 -8.80 13.56 -7.76
C TYR A 80 -10.23 13.58 -8.32
N ASP A 81 -11.22 13.82 -7.48
CA ASP A 81 -12.61 13.98 -7.91
C ASP A 81 -12.79 15.23 -8.78
N LEU A 82 -12.13 16.34 -8.42
CA LEU A 82 -12.11 17.57 -9.23
C LEU A 82 -11.47 17.33 -10.60
N LEU A 83 -10.35 16.61 -10.65
CA LEU A 83 -9.73 16.20 -11.92
C LEU A 83 -10.69 15.33 -12.76
N SER A 84 -11.33 14.35 -12.14
CA SER A 84 -12.29 13.47 -12.81
C SER A 84 -13.48 14.24 -13.39
N LEU A 85 -13.99 15.24 -12.65
CA LEU A 85 -15.04 16.13 -13.11
C LEU A 85 -14.56 16.98 -14.30
N ALA A 86 -13.40 17.62 -14.19
CA ALA A 86 -12.85 18.47 -15.23
C ALA A 86 -12.57 17.68 -16.52
N LEU A 87 -11.99 16.47 -16.43
CA LEU A 87 -11.83 15.55 -17.56
C LEU A 87 -13.17 15.20 -18.22
N ASN A 88 -14.21 14.99 -17.42
CA ASN A 88 -15.54 14.73 -17.97
C ASN A 88 -16.09 15.94 -18.74
N VAL A 89 -15.85 17.17 -18.27
CA VAL A 89 -16.22 18.40 -18.97
C VAL A 89 -15.40 18.57 -20.26
N ALA A 90 -14.09 18.28 -20.23
CA ALA A 90 -13.24 18.32 -21.41
C ALA A 90 -13.73 17.37 -22.52
N LEU A 91 -14.18 16.17 -22.15
CA LEU A 91 -14.78 15.19 -23.06
C LEU A 91 -16.20 15.58 -23.53
N HIS A 92 -16.90 16.40 -22.75
CA HIS A 92 -18.30 16.76 -22.98
C HIS A 92 -18.51 18.27 -22.83
N PRO A 93 -18.05 19.11 -23.80
CA PRO A 93 -18.04 20.56 -23.63
C PRO A 93 -19.42 21.20 -23.37
N HIS A 94 -20.52 20.56 -23.77
CA HIS A 94 -21.88 21.01 -23.43
C HIS A 94 -22.12 21.12 -21.91
N ARG A 95 -21.32 20.41 -21.08
CA ARG A 95 -21.41 20.50 -19.62
C ARG A 95 -20.97 21.87 -19.08
N LEU A 96 -20.24 22.68 -19.85
CA LEU A 96 -19.86 24.06 -19.47
C LEU A 96 -21.10 24.93 -19.19
N GLU A 97 -22.25 24.62 -19.79
CA GLU A 97 -23.53 25.29 -19.50
C GLU A 97 -23.97 25.21 -18.03
N ARG A 98 -23.40 24.28 -17.26
CA ARG A 98 -23.62 24.16 -15.80
C ARG A 98 -22.91 25.23 -14.98
N LYS A 99 -22.05 26.05 -15.60
CA LYS A 99 -21.32 27.17 -14.98
C LYS A 99 -20.50 26.75 -13.76
N TYR A 100 -19.50 25.91 -13.99
CA TYR A 100 -18.53 25.56 -12.95
C TYR A 100 -17.74 26.80 -12.53
N PRO A 101 -17.41 26.96 -11.24
CA PRO A 101 -16.77 28.19 -10.77
C PRO A 101 -15.37 28.45 -11.36
N GLU A 102 -14.66 27.41 -11.77
CA GLU A 102 -13.23 27.49 -12.11
C GLU A 102 -12.94 27.74 -13.60
N TYR A 103 -13.89 27.47 -14.49
CA TYR A 103 -13.67 27.52 -15.93
C TYR A 103 -14.97 27.73 -16.71
N ASP A 104 -14.88 28.52 -17.79
CA ASP A 104 -16.00 28.83 -18.69
C ASP A 104 -15.77 28.32 -20.12
N THR A 105 -14.51 28.02 -20.46
CA THR A 105 -14.11 27.58 -21.80
C THR A 105 -13.43 26.22 -21.79
N ALA A 106 -13.43 25.52 -22.93
CA ALA A 106 -12.74 24.23 -23.06
C ALA A 106 -11.23 24.33 -22.77
N GLY A 107 -10.57 25.41 -23.23
CA GLY A 107 -9.15 25.64 -22.97
C GLY A 107 -8.84 25.85 -21.48
N GLU A 108 -9.71 26.53 -20.75
CA GLU A 108 -9.57 26.69 -19.29
C GLU A 108 -9.76 25.35 -18.55
N VAL A 109 -10.67 24.49 -19.02
CA VAL A 109 -10.83 23.13 -18.45
C VAL A 109 -9.54 22.33 -18.62
N GLU A 110 -8.94 22.36 -19.80
CA GLU A 110 -7.67 21.67 -20.08
C GLU A 110 -6.55 22.19 -19.18
N TYR A 111 -6.42 23.51 -19.08
CA TYR A 111 -5.45 24.16 -18.21
C TYR A 111 -5.67 23.78 -16.73
N TYR A 112 -6.92 23.80 -16.27
CA TYR A 112 -7.30 23.41 -14.92
C TYR A 112 -6.94 21.94 -14.63
N CYS A 113 -7.21 21.02 -15.56
CA CYS A 113 -6.77 19.63 -15.44
C CYS A 113 -5.26 19.53 -15.24
N LEU A 114 -4.47 20.25 -16.03
CA LEU A 114 -3.00 20.25 -15.91
C LEU A 114 -2.52 20.81 -14.57
N MET A 115 -3.17 21.86 -14.06
CA MET A 115 -2.88 22.39 -12.72
C MET A 115 -3.18 21.36 -11.63
N VAL A 116 -4.36 20.74 -11.65
CA VAL A 116 -4.76 19.75 -10.64
C VAL A 116 -3.85 18.51 -10.69
N ILE A 117 -3.45 18.06 -11.88
CA ILE A 117 -2.46 16.97 -12.03
C ILE A 117 -1.13 17.36 -11.38
N ASN A 118 -0.66 18.58 -11.63
CA ASN A 118 0.60 19.05 -11.05
C ASN A 118 0.53 19.12 -9.51
N ASP A 119 -0.56 19.65 -8.97
CA ASP A 119 -0.81 19.68 -7.52
C ASP A 119 -0.82 18.28 -6.92
N LEU A 120 -1.52 17.33 -7.56
CA LEU A 120 -1.57 15.94 -7.10
C LEU A 120 -0.19 15.29 -7.11
N LEU A 121 0.61 15.51 -8.16
CA LEU A 121 1.98 14.99 -8.23
C LEU A 121 2.88 15.59 -7.15
N HIS A 122 2.76 16.89 -6.85
CA HIS A 122 3.49 17.52 -5.75
C HIS A 122 3.09 16.95 -4.39
N LEU A 123 1.79 16.79 -4.16
CA LEU A 123 1.28 16.22 -2.93
C LEU A 123 1.76 14.77 -2.75
N LEU A 124 1.76 13.95 -3.82
CA LEU A 124 2.26 12.58 -3.78
C LEU A 124 3.79 12.48 -3.64
N ALA A 125 4.54 13.51 -4.05
CA ALA A 125 5.98 13.58 -3.81
C ALA A 125 6.33 13.80 -2.33
N SER A 126 5.36 14.23 -1.50
CA SER A 126 5.49 14.39 -0.05
C SER A 126 4.58 13.38 0.67
N PRO A 127 5.10 12.21 1.08
CA PRO A 127 4.29 11.14 1.68
C PRO A 127 3.48 11.58 2.92
N GLU A 128 3.97 12.56 3.67
CA GLU A 128 3.31 13.12 4.84
C GLU A 128 2.08 13.95 4.47
N GLU A 129 2.19 14.80 3.45
CA GLU A 129 1.07 15.63 2.95
C GLU A 129 -0.01 14.78 2.28
N ALA A 130 0.41 13.78 1.50
CA ALA A 130 -0.49 12.80 0.90
C ALA A 130 -1.10 11.82 1.91
N GLN A 131 -0.60 11.80 3.15
CA GLN A 131 -0.98 10.82 4.18
C GLN A 131 -0.87 9.38 3.67
N VAL A 132 0.25 9.08 2.99
CA VAL A 132 0.52 7.74 2.45
C VAL A 132 0.59 6.74 3.60
N ILE A 133 -0.24 5.70 3.51
CA ILE A 133 -0.28 4.64 4.50
C ILE A 133 0.73 3.56 4.15
N GLN A 134 1.59 3.28 5.11
CA GLN A 134 2.46 2.10 5.13
C GLN A 134 1.92 1.05 6.09
N ARG A 135 2.46 -0.17 6.04
CA ARG A 135 2.04 -1.30 6.87
C ARG A 135 1.90 -0.95 8.36
N SER A 136 2.91 -0.33 8.95
CA SER A 136 2.92 0.00 10.38
C SER A 136 1.75 0.92 10.76
N VAL A 137 1.52 1.96 9.97
CA VAL A 137 0.42 2.91 10.16
C VAL A 137 -0.93 2.24 9.97
N PHE A 138 -1.06 1.37 8.95
CA PHE A 138 -2.29 0.60 8.70
C PHE A 138 -2.62 -0.31 9.89
N GLU A 139 -1.66 -1.12 10.32
CA GLU A 139 -1.83 -2.07 11.42
C GLU A 139 -2.13 -1.34 12.73
N GLN A 140 -1.44 -0.23 13.01
CA GLN A 140 -1.68 0.60 14.20
C GLN A 140 -3.08 1.23 14.17
N LYS A 141 -3.48 1.83 13.04
CA LYS A 141 -4.74 2.57 12.91
C LYS A 141 -5.97 1.69 13.11
N TYR A 142 -5.93 0.48 12.56
CA TYR A 142 -7.02 -0.48 12.69
C TYR A 142 -6.80 -1.49 13.82
N GLY A 143 -5.76 -1.32 14.64
CA GLY A 143 -5.41 -2.22 15.73
C GLY A 143 -5.18 -3.67 15.28
N LEU A 144 -4.79 -3.89 14.02
CA LEU A 144 -4.63 -5.21 13.44
C LEU A 144 -3.32 -5.85 13.90
N ARG A 145 -3.39 -7.13 14.25
CA ARG A 145 -2.21 -7.91 14.65
C ARG A 145 -2.02 -9.10 13.73
N TRP A 146 -0.86 -9.16 13.09
CA TRP A 146 -0.49 -10.30 12.27
C TRP A 146 0.03 -11.41 13.17
N ALA A 147 -0.61 -12.58 13.16
CA ALA A 147 0.00 -13.79 13.68
C ALA A 147 1.19 -14.13 12.77
N GLU A 148 2.39 -13.91 13.27
CA GLU A 148 3.57 -14.59 12.74
C GLU A 148 3.31 -16.08 12.92
N GLU A 149 3.48 -16.86 11.85
CA GLU A 149 3.51 -18.31 12.00
C GLU A 149 4.51 -18.59 13.12
N PRO A 150 4.17 -19.46 14.09
CA PRO A 150 5.19 -19.91 15.01
C PRO A 150 6.35 -20.38 14.13
N MET A 151 7.50 -19.71 14.22
CA MET A 151 8.74 -20.32 13.76
C MET A 151 8.64 -21.74 14.26
N ALA A 152 8.81 -22.72 13.37
CA ALA A 152 9.10 -24.06 13.80
C ALA A 152 10.34 -23.91 14.68
N ILE A 153 10.13 -23.75 15.99
CA ILE A 153 11.12 -23.93 17.03
C ILE A 153 11.65 -25.29 16.67
N GLY A 154 12.88 -25.33 16.18
CA GLY A 154 13.48 -26.52 15.61
C GLY A 154 13.11 -27.67 16.51
N LEU A 155 12.28 -28.58 15.98
CA LEU A 155 12.12 -29.88 16.59
C LEU A 155 13.54 -30.35 16.85
N PRO A 156 13.94 -30.64 18.10
CA PRO A 156 15.24 -31.24 18.34
C PRO A 156 15.33 -32.45 17.40
N PRO A 157 16.47 -32.64 16.70
CA PRO A 157 16.58 -33.68 15.69
C PRO A 157 16.09 -34.97 16.32
N THR A 158 15.05 -35.54 15.71
CA THR A 158 14.47 -36.83 16.10
C THR A 158 15.61 -37.76 16.43
N LEU A 159 15.66 -38.19 17.70
CA LEU A 159 16.57 -39.21 18.19
C LEU A 159 16.56 -40.34 17.19
N SER A 160 17.70 -40.49 16.50
CA SER A 160 17.96 -41.61 15.62
C SER A 160 17.67 -42.89 16.41
N SER A 161 16.83 -43.76 15.85
CA SER A 161 16.43 -45.05 16.42
C SER A 161 17.56 -46.09 16.40
N ASP A 162 18.80 -45.62 16.53
CA ASP A 162 20.02 -46.40 16.37
C ASP A 162 20.70 -46.47 17.76
N PRO A 163 20.48 -47.56 18.52
CA PRO A 163 20.87 -47.64 19.93
C PRO A 163 22.38 -47.54 20.18
N ASP A 164 23.21 -47.69 19.15
CA ASP A 164 24.67 -47.63 19.26
C ASP A 164 25.24 -46.21 19.27
N LYS A 165 24.50 -45.18 18.80
CA LYS A 165 25.01 -43.79 18.77
C LYS A 165 24.70 -42.98 20.02
N VAL A 166 23.78 -43.45 20.87
CA VAL A 166 23.38 -42.77 22.12
C VAL A 166 24.47 -42.91 23.19
N ASN A 167 25.22 -44.02 23.20
CA ASN A 167 26.24 -44.29 24.21
C ASN A 167 27.51 -43.44 24.10
N THR A 168 27.80 -42.88 22.92
CA THR A 168 28.99 -42.02 22.73
C THR A 168 28.74 -40.57 23.16
N ALA A 169 27.52 -40.06 22.97
CA ALA A 169 27.16 -38.69 23.36
C ALA A 169 27.03 -38.52 24.88
N VAL A 170 26.51 -39.54 25.58
CA VAL A 170 26.34 -39.50 27.04
C VAL A 170 27.67 -39.63 27.79
N LYS A 171 28.67 -40.33 27.23
CA LYS A 171 30.02 -40.40 27.84
C LYS A 171 30.77 -39.08 27.77
N ARG A 172 30.65 -38.34 26.67
CA ARG A 172 31.35 -37.06 26.47
C ARG A 172 30.88 -35.98 27.44
N TRP A 173 29.59 -35.97 27.78
CA TRP A 173 29.02 -35.02 28.75
C TRP A 173 29.42 -35.28 30.21
N LYS A 174 29.80 -36.51 30.56
CA LYS A 174 30.26 -36.83 31.93
C LYS A 174 31.73 -36.45 32.16
N GLU A 175 32.58 -36.54 31.14
CA GLU A 175 34.00 -36.17 31.27
C GLU A 175 34.22 -34.66 31.32
N ASP A 176 33.36 -33.86 30.68
CA ASP A 176 33.43 -32.39 30.70
C ASP A 176 32.87 -31.78 32.01
N ALA A 177 32.06 -32.52 32.77
CA ALA A 177 31.48 -32.06 34.03
C ALA A 177 32.37 -32.35 35.26
N GLU A 178 33.33 -33.28 35.16
CA GLU A 178 34.22 -33.63 36.28
C GLU A 178 35.57 -32.87 36.28
N ASN A 179 35.89 -32.10 35.24
CA ASN A 179 37.15 -31.34 35.12
C ASN A 179 37.02 -29.81 35.34
N GLY A 180 35.87 -29.33 35.82
CA GLY A 180 35.55 -27.89 35.90
C GLY A 180 35.81 -27.19 37.24
N ASP A 181 36.24 -27.89 38.30
CA ASP A 181 36.32 -27.35 39.68
C ASP A 181 37.76 -27.21 40.24
N GLU A 182 38.75 -26.99 39.37
CA GLU A 182 40.04 -26.40 39.78
C GLU A 182 40.18 -25.03 39.10
N TYR A 183 40.72 -24.04 39.82
CA TYR A 183 40.90 -22.62 39.46
C TYR A 183 39.74 -21.68 39.78
N MET A 184 39.60 -21.32 41.06
CA MET A 184 39.39 -19.93 41.52
C MET A 184 39.61 -19.88 43.04
N ASN A 185 40.87 -19.83 43.45
CA ASN A 185 41.30 -19.46 44.80
C ASN A 185 42.60 -18.65 44.65
N ILE A 186 42.49 -17.34 44.39
CA ILE A 186 43.34 -16.24 44.90
C ILE A 186 42.52 -14.96 44.86
#